data_AF-A0A7W9F1K5-F1
#
_entry.id   AF-A0A7W9F1K5-F1
#
_cell.length_a   1.000
_cell.length_b   1.000
_cell.length_c   1.000
_cell.angle_alpha   90.00
_cell.angle_beta   90.00
_cell.angle_gamma   90.00
#
_symmetry.space_group_name_H-M   'P 1'
#
loop_
_entity.id
_entity.type
_entity.pdbx_description
1 polymer ?
#
loop_
_entity_poly.entity_id
_entity_poly.type
_entity_poly.pdbx_seq_one_letter_code
_entity_poly.pdbx_strand_id
1 'polypeptide(L)' 'MIHSPRIKGGMMSNLYWLSETQMERLRPYFPKSHGVPRVDDRRVLSGIVCINRNGLRWRDAPRE' A
#
# COMPACT_ATOMS: atom_id res chain seq x y z
N MET A 1 -10.50 -30.47 -1.05
CA MET A 1 -10.37 -29.33 -0.12
C MET A 1 -9.21 -28.47 -0.60
N ILE A 2 -9.44 -27.16 -0.64
CA ILE A 2 -8.90 -26.24 -1.64
C ILE A 2 -7.46 -25.84 -1.29
N HIS A 3 -6.52 -26.11 -2.20
CA HIS A 3 -5.19 -25.50 -2.18
C HIS A 3 -5.32 -24.06 -2.65
N SER A 4 -5.38 -23.11 -1.73
CA SER A 4 -5.31 -21.67 -2.03
C SER A 4 -4.05 -21.38 -2.85
N PRO A 5 -4.15 -20.73 -4.03
CA PRO A 5 -2.96 -20.44 -4.81
C PRO A 5 -2.15 -19.38 -4.06
N ARG A 6 -0.98 -19.79 -3.58
CA ARG A 6 0.11 -18.93 -3.17
C ARG A 6 0.34 -17.92 -4.30
N ILE A 7 -0.11 -16.68 -4.11
CA ILE A 7 0.08 -15.60 -5.08
C ILE A 7 1.59 -15.47 -5.28
N LYS A 8 2.04 -15.87 -6.46
CA LYS A 8 3.41 -15.78 -6.92
C LYS A 8 3.85 -14.32 -6.83
N GLY A 9 4.79 -14.03 -5.94
CA GLY A 9 5.56 -12.80 -5.92
C GLY A 9 6.44 -12.69 -7.17
N GLY A 10 5.84 -12.26 -8.27
CA GLY A 10 6.52 -12.18 -9.56
C GLY A 10 5.63 -11.52 -10.61
N MET A 11 5.30 -10.24 -10.41
CA MET A 11 4.90 -9.23 -11.42
C MET A 11 4.55 -7.85 -10.80
N MET A 12 4.94 -7.56 -9.54
CA MET A 12 4.71 -6.27 -8.86
C MET A 12 6.02 -5.70 -8.28
N SER A 13 7.12 -5.77 -9.04
CA SER A 13 8.48 -5.50 -8.54
C SER A 13 8.74 -4.07 -8.04
N ASN A 14 7.84 -3.11 -8.29
CA ASN A 14 7.99 -1.71 -7.85
C ASN A 14 6.90 -1.20 -6.89
N LEU A 15 5.90 -2.02 -6.52
CA LEU A 15 4.90 -1.57 -5.55
C LEU A 15 5.46 -1.67 -4.13
N TYR A 16 5.79 -0.52 -3.57
CA TYR A 16 6.17 -0.41 -2.18
C TYR A 16 4.95 -0.59 -1.28
N TRP A 17 4.96 -1.63 -0.43
CA TRP A 17 3.93 -1.88 0.58
C TRP A 17 4.53 -1.72 1.98
N LEU A 18 3.87 -0.92 2.82
CA LEU A 18 4.25 -0.80 4.23
C LEU A 18 4.04 -2.13 4.95
N SER A 19 4.99 -2.51 5.80
CA SER A 19 4.83 -3.64 6.71
C SER A 19 3.88 -3.30 7.86
N GLU A 20 3.37 -4.32 8.54
CA GLU A 20 2.49 -4.13 9.70
C GLU A 20 3.21 -3.37 10.82
N THR A 21 4.48 -3.70 11.10
CA THR A 21 5.30 -2.98 12.07
C THR A 21 5.51 -1.50 11.70
N GLN A 22 5.65 -1.18 10.41
CA GLN A 22 5.73 0.21 9.96
C GLN A 22 4.38 0.92 10.15
N MET A 23 3.27 0.25 9.86
CA MET A 23 1.92 0.78 10.12
C MET A 23 1.67 1.04 11.60
N GLU A 24 2.14 0.16 12.49
CA GLU A 24 2.05 0.37 13.94
C GLU A 24 2.82 1.59 14.41
N ARG A 25 3.99 1.86 13.83
CA ARG A 25 4.75 3.09 14.13
C ARG A 25 4.03 4.35 13.66
N LEU A 26 3.22 4.26 12.61
CA LEU A 26 2.49 5.41 12.05
C LEU A 26 1.13 5.65 12.73
N ARG A 27 0.51 4.61 13.30
CA ARG A 27 -0.80 4.67 13.98
C ARG A 27 -1.00 5.87 14.91
N PRO A 28 -0.04 6.26 15.78
CA PRO A 28 -0.21 7.39 16.69
C PRO A 28 -0.42 8.74 16.01
N TYR A 29 0.02 8.88 14.75
CA TYR A 29 -0.04 10.13 14.00
C TYR A 29 -1.30 10.26 13.13
N PHE A 30 -2.18 9.26 13.17
CA PHE A 30 -3.39 9.31 12.34
C PHE A 30 -4.32 10.40 12.91
N PRO A 31 -4.88 11.27 12.06
CA PRO A 31 -5.86 12.27 12.50
C PRO A 31 -7.08 11.57 13.10
N LYS A 32 -8.00 12.27 13.78
CA LYS A 32 -9.28 11.66 14.18
C LYS A 32 -10.17 11.45 12.94
N SER A 33 -10.99 10.40 12.91
CA SER A 33 -12.01 10.26 11.85
C SER A 33 -13.12 11.29 12.10
N HIS A 34 -13.52 12.00 11.04
CA HIS A 34 -14.56 13.04 11.10
C HIS A 34 -15.95 12.49 10.74
N GLY A 35 -16.26 11.24 11.10
CA GLY A 35 -17.56 10.59 10.82
C GLY A 35 -17.63 9.85 9.48
N VAL A 36 -16.59 9.94 8.65
CA VAL A 36 -16.42 9.10 7.45
C VAL A 36 -15.45 7.96 7.74
N PRO A 37 -15.82 6.69 7.48
CA PRO A 37 -14.91 5.56 7.64
C PRO A 37 -13.66 5.75 6.79
N ARG A 38 -12.49 5.40 7.36
CA ARG A 38 -11.26 5.41 6.57
C ARG A 38 -11.28 4.27 5.56
N VAL A 39 -10.83 4.58 4.35
CA VAL A 39 -10.44 3.56 3.36
C VAL A 39 -9.22 2.80 3.91
N ASP A 40 -8.81 1.71 3.29
CA ASP A 40 -7.60 0.95 3.65
C ASP A 40 -6.36 1.85 3.76
N ASP A 41 -6.03 2.24 5.01
CA ASP A 41 -4.94 3.15 5.34
C ASP A 41 -3.58 2.60 4.88
N ARG A 42 -3.40 1.27 4.90
CA ARG A 42 -2.15 0.65 4.46
C ARG A 42 -1.97 0.84 2.97
N ARG A 43 -3.03 0.67 2.18
CA ARG A 43 -3.00 0.91 0.73
C ARG A 43 -2.73 2.38 0.41
N VAL A 44 -3.41 3.30 1.10
CA VAL A 44 -3.25 4.75 0.87
C VAL A 44 -1.83 5.20 1.17
N LEU A 45 -1.30 4.88 2.35
CA LEU A 45 0.04 5.29 2.76
C LEU A 45 1.13 4.62 1.92
N SER A 46 0.95 3.35 1.56
CA SER A 46 1.87 2.65 0.65
C SER A 46 1.93 3.36 -0.72
N GLY A 47 0.79 3.81 -1.24
CA GLY A 47 0.73 4.60 -2.48
C GLY A 47 1.48 5.93 -2.37
N ILE A 48 1.27 6.69 -1.29
CA ILE A 48 1.96 7.97 -1.06
C ILE A 48 3.49 7.76 -0.99
N VAL A 49 3.95 6.75 -0.26
CA VAL A 49 5.39 6.46 -0.15
C VAL A 49 5.97 6.00 -1.50
N CYS A 50 5.21 5.20 -2.26
CA CYS A 50 5.60 4.81 -3.61
C CYS A 50 5.84 6.04 -4.51
N ILE A 51 4.94 7.03 -4.46
CA ILE A 51 5.07 8.29 -5.18
C ILE A 51 6.30 9.07 -4.73
N ASN A 52 6.49 9.27 -3.43
CA ASN A 52 7.62 10.03 -2.89
C ASN A 52 8.98 9.39 -3.21
N ARG A 53 9.03 8.06 -3.34
CA ARG A 53 10.26 7.32 -3.65
C ARG A 53 10.58 7.30 -5.15
N ASN A 54 9.56 7.10 -5.98
CA ASN A 54 9.76 6.81 -7.40
C ASN A 54 9.48 8.02 -8.31
N GLY A 55 8.71 8.99 -7.84
CA GLY A 55 8.42 10.24 -8.57
C GLY A 55 7.37 10.10 -9.66
N LEU A 56 6.35 9.24 -9.48
CA LEU A 56 5.23 9.07 -10.43
C LEU A 56 5.66 8.80 -11.88
N ARG A 57 6.56 7.84 -12.08
CA ARG A 57 7.04 7.50 -13.42
C ARG A 57 5.95 6.81 -14.24
N TRP A 58 5.83 7.16 -15.52
CA TRP A 58 4.92 6.50 -16.46
C TRP A 58 5.10 4.98 -16.54
N ARG A 59 6.30 4.45 -16.32
CA ARG A 59 6.56 3.00 -16.28
C ARG A 59 5.85 2.29 -15.11
N ASP A 60 5.62 2.99 -14.02
CA ASP A 60 5.00 2.43 -12.80
C ASP A 60 3.47 2.55 -12.83
N ALA A 61 2.90 3.18 -13.86
CA ALA A 61 1.45 3.22 -14.06
C ALA A 61 0.92 1.79 -14.36
N PRO A 62 -0.26 1.42 -13.84
CA PRO A 62 -0.87 0.14 -14.16
C PRO A 62 -1.09 0.05 -15.67
N ARG A 63 -0.78 -1.13 -16.24
CA ARG A 63 -1.25 -1.47 -17.59
C ARG A 63 -2.73 -1.82 -17.46
N GLU A 64 -3.55 -1.25 -18.34
CA GLU A 64 -5.00 -1.50 -18.43
C GLU A 64 -5.35 -2.99 -18.45
#